data_AF-A0A564Q7W2-F1
#
_entry.id   AF-A0A564Q7W2-F1
#
_cell.length_a   1.000
_cell.length_b   1.000
_cell.length_c   1.000
_cell.angle_alpha   90.00
_cell.angle_beta   90.00
_cell.angle_gamma   90.00
#
_symmetry.space_group_name_H-M   'P 1'
#
loop_
_entity.id
_entity.type
_entity.pdbx_description
1 polymer ?
#
loop_
_entity_poly.entity_id
_entity_poly.type
_entity_poly.pdbx_seq_one_letter_code
_entity_poly.pdbx_strand_id
1 'polypeptide(L)'
;MDHIRDIVESAANAREKAKRKLRWPVKRLIISPDEEESVAAVKRLESILKVQTNTKAVELLAVGERLEESKDIVSSSFNGGIVYLDIELTEEIMAEGYAREIIRRIQQMRKDLDLNVEDFIEVSIESDGEILRYVKDKEELISNEVRASRITYGKAIGDLVKTWNIMEERVMIGI
;
A
#
# COMPACT_ATOMS: atom_id res chain seq x y z
N MET A 1 4.81 14.59 -22.31
CA MET A 1 5.36 13.79 -21.20
C MET A 1 4.93 14.33 -19.83
N ASP A 2 4.48 15.60 -19.73
CA ASP A 2 4.07 16.21 -18.45
C ASP A 2 2.83 15.58 -17.80
N HIS A 3 1.77 15.29 -18.56
CA HIS A 3 0.50 14.84 -17.96
C HIS A 3 0.60 13.62 -17.03
N ILE A 4 1.52 12.67 -17.26
CA ILE A 4 1.67 11.51 -16.36
C ILE A 4 2.30 11.90 -15.05
N ARG A 5 3.32 12.77 -15.08
CA ARG A 5 3.96 13.26 -13.87
C ARG A 5 2.93 14.01 -13.04
N ASP A 6 2.13 14.84 -13.69
CA ASP A 6 1.06 15.60 -13.05
C ASP A 6 0.00 14.68 -12.43
N ILE A 7 -0.42 13.61 -13.14
CA ILE A 7 -1.36 12.61 -12.60
C ILE A 7 -0.76 11.89 -11.38
N VAL A 8 0.50 11.46 -11.45
CA VAL A 8 1.17 10.77 -10.33
C VAL A 8 1.33 11.68 -9.12
N GLU A 9 1.72 12.93 -9.33
CA GLU A 9 1.83 13.94 -8.28
C GLU A 9 0.47 14.25 -7.67
N SER A 10 -0.57 14.39 -8.50
CA SER A 10 -1.93 14.60 -8.03
C SER A 10 -2.48 13.40 -7.25
N ALA A 11 -2.20 12.17 -7.68
CA ALA A 11 -2.51 10.97 -6.92
C ALA A 11 -1.75 10.92 -5.58
N ALA A 12 -0.50 11.36 -5.53
CA ALA A 12 0.26 11.46 -4.28
C ALA A 12 -0.37 12.49 -3.32
N ASN A 13 -0.83 13.63 -3.84
CA ASN A 13 -1.54 14.65 -3.07
C ASN A 13 -2.88 14.13 -2.53
N ALA A 14 -3.67 13.44 -3.36
CA ALA A 14 -4.92 12.81 -2.92
C ALA A 14 -4.67 11.74 -1.83
N ARG A 15 -3.58 10.96 -1.95
CA ARG A 15 -3.14 10.01 -0.92
C ARG A 15 -2.80 10.70 0.40
N GLU A 16 -2.11 11.83 0.37
CA GLU A 16 -1.76 12.58 1.57
C GLU A 16 -3.00 13.11 2.30
N LYS A 17 -3.96 13.70 1.54
CA LYS A 17 -5.28 14.11 2.08
C LYS A 17 -6.01 12.95 2.75
N ALA A 18 -5.95 11.77 2.13
CA ALA A 18 -6.51 10.52 2.66
C ALA A 18 -5.66 9.88 3.79
N LYS A 19 -4.53 10.47 4.19
CA LYS A 19 -3.55 9.88 5.13
C LYS A 19 -3.10 8.47 4.73
N ARG A 20 -3.05 8.18 3.43
CA ARG A 20 -2.84 6.86 2.84
C ARG A 20 -1.43 6.71 2.26
N LYS A 21 -0.55 6.03 3.01
CA LYS A 21 0.85 5.83 2.62
C LYS A 21 0.99 5.01 1.33
N LEU A 22 1.95 5.36 0.46
CA LEU A 22 2.14 4.76 -0.87
C LEU A 22 2.13 3.22 -0.90
N ARG A 23 2.80 2.60 0.07
CA ARG A 23 2.89 1.13 0.21
C ARG A 23 1.56 0.43 0.46
N TRP A 24 0.54 1.14 0.93
CA TRP A 24 -0.80 0.61 1.02
C TRP A 24 -1.47 0.75 -0.34
N PRO A 25 -1.89 -0.35 -0.97
CA PRO A 25 -2.61 -0.26 -2.22
C PRO A 25 -3.93 0.48 -2.01
N VAL A 26 -4.38 1.12 -3.09
CA VAL A 26 -5.73 1.70 -3.19
C VAL A 26 -6.51 0.95 -4.25
N LYS A 27 -7.83 0.94 -4.12
CA LYS A 27 -8.71 0.13 -4.95
C LYS A 27 -8.65 0.58 -6.40
N ARG A 28 -8.86 1.88 -6.63
CA ARG A 28 -8.85 2.45 -7.99
C ARG A 28 -8.26 3.86 -8.02
N LEU A 29 -7.59 4.16 -9.12
CA LEU A 29 -7.29 5.51 -9.56
C LEU A 29 -8.27 5.85 -10.68
N ILE A 30 -9.17 6.80 -10.43
CA ILE A 30 -10.16 7.22 -11.42
C ILE A 30 -9.71 8.57 -11.96
N ILE A 31 -9.66 8.69 -13.28
CA ILE A 31 -9.19 9.89 -13.96
C ILE A 31 -10.35 10.50 -14.72
N SER A 32 -10.60 11.76 -14.44
CA SER A 32 -11.60 12.61 -15.07
C SER A 32 -10.87 13.62 -15.98
N PRO A 33 -10.76 13.34 -17.28
CA PRO A 33 -10.01 14.19 -18.19
C PRO A 33 -10.81 15.44 -18.60
N ASP A 34 -10.11 16.53 -18.89
CA ASP A 34 -10.69 17.75 -19.46
C ASP A 34 -10.52 17.82 -20.98
N GLU A 35 -9.62 17.02 -21.52
CA GLU A 35 -9.25 17.00 -22.94
C GLU A 35 -8.86 15.60 -23.42
N GLU A 36 -8.94 15.39 -24.73
CA GLU A 36 -8.66 14.09 -25.36
C GLU A 36 -7.16 13.70 -25.27
N GLU A 37 -6.27 14.68 -25.10
CA GLU A 37 -4.85 14.41 -24.88
C GLU A 37 -4.60 13.66 -23.57
N SER A 38 -5.29 14.04 -22.48
CA SER A 38 -5.25 13.34 -21.20
C SER A 38 -5.75 11.89 -21.33
N VAL A 39 -6.84 11.67 -22.10
CA VAL A 39 -7.37 10.33 -22.40
C VAL A 39 -6.29 9.45 -23.06
N ALA A 40 -5.64 9.98 -24.09
CA ALA A 40 -4.59 9.24 -24.82
C ALA A 40 -3.37 8.95 -23.94
N ALA A 41 -2.99 9.89 -23.05
CA ALA A 41 -1.90 9.70 -22.12
C ALA A 41 -2.16 8.56 -21.12
N VAL A 42 -3.35 8.54 -20.51
CA VAL A 42 -3.75 7.49 -19.55
C VAL A 42 -3.77 6.12 -20.23
N LYS A 43 -4.45 5.99 -21.38
CA LYS A 43 -4.55 4.71 -22.10
C LYS A 43 -3.19 4.14 -22.48
N ARG A 44 -2.25 5.00 -22.88
CA ARG A 44 -0.90 4.58 -23.29
C ARG A 44 -0.05 4.08 -22.12
N LEU A 45 -0.25 4.59 -20.91
CA LEU A 45 0.66 4.42 -19.77
C LEU A 45 -0.04 3.92 -18.50
N GLU A 46 -1.19 3.26 -18.66
CA GLU A 46 -2.01 2.71 -17.57
C GLU A 46 -1.18 1.81 -16.62
N SER A 47 -0.36 0.92 -17.18
CA SER A 47 0.48 0.01 -16.38
C SER A 47 1.48 0.77 -15.51
N ILE A 48 2.06 1.86 -16.03
CA ILE A 48 2.99 2.71 -15.29
C ILE A 48 2.24 3.44 -14.18
N LEU A 49 1.05 3.98 -14.47
CA LEU A 49 0.22 4.64 -13.46
C LEU A 49 -0.09 3.68 -12.31
N LYS A 50 -0.54 2.45 -12.59
CA LYS A 50 -0.80 1.42 -11.56
C LYS A 50 0.39 1.17 -10.65
N VAL A 51 1.58 1.04 -11.23
CA VAL A 51 2.82 0.79 -10.47
C VAL A 51 3.20 2.01 -9.63
N GLN A 52 3.26 3.20 -10.24
CA GLN A 52 3.72 4.43 -9.58
C GLN A 52 2.78 4.89 -8.46
N THR A 53 1.48 4.67 -8.63
CA THR A 53 0.45 5.08 -7.67
C THR A 53 0.04 3.96 -6.70
N ASN A 54 0.54 2.73 -6.93
CA ASN A 54 0.17 1.51 -6.22
C ASN A 54 -1.36 1.34 -6.15
N THR A 55 -1.99 1.27 -7.32
CA THR A 55 -3.44 1.06 -7.47
C THR A 55 -3.74 -0.29 -8.08
N LYS A 56 -4.87 -0.89 -7.69
CA LYS A 56 -5.30 -2.19 -8.25
C LYS A 56 -5.89 -2.05 -9.66
N ALA A 57 -6.58 -0.95 -9.93
CA ALA A 57 -7.10 -0.61 -11.24
C ALA A 57 -7.03 0.89 -11.54
N VAL A 58 -7.04 1.21 -12.83
CA VAL A 58 -7.20 2.58 -13.34
C VAL A 58 -8.51 2.62 -14.11
N GLU A 59 -9.30 3.65 -13.85
CA GLU A 59 -10.59 3.88 -14.49
C GLU A 59 -10.55 5.27 -15.13
N LEU A 60 -11.15 5.39 -16.32
CA LEU A 60 -11.16 6.64 -17.07
C LEU A 60 -12.61 7.02 -17.35
N LEU A 61 -13.01 8.21 -16.90
CA LEU A 61 -14.33 8.77 -17.16
C LEU A 61 -14.39 9.45 -18.53
N ALA A 62 -15.60 9.81 -18.96
CA ALA A 62 -15.77 10.65 -20.13
C ALA A 62 -15.17 12.04 -19.92
N VAL A 63 -14.76 12.70 -21.00
CA VAL A 63 -14.23 14.07 -20.95
C VAL A 63 -15.28 15.01 -20.34
N GLY A 64 -14.90 15.71 -19.27
CA GLY A 64 -15.77 16.63 -18.52
C GLY A 64 -16.69 15.96 -17.50
N GLU A 65 -16.76 14.63 -17.41
CA GLU A 65 -17.54 13.90 -16.40
C GLU A 65 -16.83 13.96 -15.04
N ARG A 66 -17.56 14.25 -13.96
CA ARG A 66 -17.01 14.39 -12.60
C ARG A 66 -17.64 13.40 -11.63
N LEU A 67 -16.85 12.99 -10.65
CA LEU A 67 -17.31 12.22 -9.49
C LEU A 67 -17.54 13.14 -8.29
N GLU A 68 -18.51 12.77 -7.46
CA GLU A 68 -18.69 13.36 -6.14
C GLU A 68 -17.69 12.76 -5.16
N GLU A 69 -17.10 13.62 -4.32
CA GLU A 69 -16.26 13.14 -3.22
C GLU A 69 -17.13 12.45 -2.16
N SER A 70 -16.54 11.46 -1.51
CA SER A 70 -17.16 10.76 -0.39
C SER A 70 -16.09 10.40 0.65
N LYS A 71 -16.48 9.68 1.70
CA LYS A 71 -15.53 9.22 2.71
C LYS A 71 -14.36 8.42 2.12
N ASP A 72 -14.64 7.63 1.08
CA ASP A 72 -13.67 6.73 0.45
C ASP A 72 -13.22 7.19 -0.95
N ILE A 73 -13.73 8.33 -1.42
CA ILE A 73 -13.33 8.96 -2.70
C ILE A 73 -12.71 10.32 -2.42
N VAL A 74 -11.41 10.44 -2.65
CA VAL A 74 -10.65 11.70 -2.43
C VAL A 74 -10.09 12.21 -3.75
N SER A 75 -10.25 13.51 -4.03
CA SER A 75 -9.80 14.09 -5.29
C SER A 75 -8.58 15.00 -5.17
N SER A 76 -7.91 15.18 -6.30
CA SER A 76 -6.89 16.19 -6.52
C SER A 76 -6.86 16.57 -8.00
N SER A 77 -6.75 17.86 -8.30
CA SER A 77 -6.67 18.36 -9.68
C SER A 77 -5.26 18.21 -10.24
N PHE A 78 -5.15 18.14 -11.56
CA PHE A 78 -3.88 18.18 -12.29
C PHE A 78 -4.07 18.96 -13.60
N ASN A 79 -2.99 19.21 -14.34
CA ASN A 79 -3.11 19.86 -15.64
C ASN A 79 -3.76 18.92 -16.68
N GLY A 80 -4.99 19.24 -17.08
CA GLY A 80 -5.78 18.44 -18.01
C GLY A 80 -6.80 17.49 -17.36
N GLY A 81 -7.11 17.65 -16.07
CA GLY A 81 -8.22 16.94 -15.42
C GLY A 81 -8.20 16.88 -13.90
N ILE A 82 -8.95 15.91 -13.37
CA ILE A 82 -9.03 15.59 -11.94
C ILE A 82 -8.72 14.10 -11.73
N VAL A 83 -7.92 13.80 -10.72
CA VAL A 83 -7.70 12.46 -10.19
C VAL A 83 -8.61 12.25 -8.99
N TYR A 84 -9.26 11.10 -8.94
CA TYR A 84 -9.96 10.59 -7.77
C TYR A 84 -9.32 9.28 -7.32
N LEU A 85 -9.16 9.11 -6.02
CA LEU A 85 -8.70 7.86 -5.42
C LEU A 85 -9.82 7.20 -4.65
N ASP A 86 -10.07 5.95 -5.01
CA ASP A 86 -10.91 5.03 -4.27
C ASP A 86 -10.06 4.32 -3.20
N ILE A 87 -10.16 4.82 -1.97
CA ILE A 87 -9.36 4.40 -0.81
C ILE A 87 -10.07 3.36 0.06
N GLU A 88 -11.18 2.80 -0.41
CA GLU A 88 -11.94 1.77 0.31
C GLU A 88 -11.03 0.62 0.79
N LEU A 89 -11.15 0.26 2.06
CA LEU A 89 -10.38 -0.81 2.69
C LEU A 89 -11.07 -2.16 2.50
N THR A 90 -10.86 -2.78 1.35
CA THR A 90 -11.28 -4.18 1.13
C THR A 90 -10.38 -5.15 1.91
N GLU A 91 -10.87 -6.36 2.18
CA GLU A 91 -10.07 -7.39 2.86
C GLU A 91 -8.75 -7.69 2.12
N GLU A 92 -8.76 -7.71 0.78
CA GLU A 92 -7.56 -7.91 -0.03
C GLU A 92 -6.54 -6.77 0.18
N ILE A 93 -7.00 -5.52 0.17
CA ILE A 93 -6.16 -4.34 0.36
C ILE A 93 -5.58 -4.31 1.78
N MET A 94 -6.38 -4.69 2.77
CA MET A 94 -5.93 -4.82 4.16
C MET A 94 -4.87 -5.91 4.30
N ALA A 95 -5.12 -7.10 3.76
CA ALA A 95 -4.18 -8.22 3.75
C ALA A 95 -2.82 -7.83 3.17
N GLU A 96 -2.81 -7.24 1.97
CA GLU A 96 -1.58 -6.80 1.33
C GLU A 96 -0.88 -5.66 2.09
N GLY A 97 -1.64 -4.66 2.54
CA GLY A 97 -1.09 -3.52 3.26
C GLY A 97 -0.42 -3.91 4.58
N TYR A 98 -1.06 -4.79 5.35
CA TYR A 98 -0.48 -5.32 6.58
C TYR A 98 0.75 -6.19 6.32
N ALA A 99 0.71 -7.09 5.32
CA ALA A 99 1.86 -7.91 4.97
C ALA A 99 3.08 -7.04 4.60
N ARG A 100 2.90 -6.01 3.76
CA ARG A 100 3.97 -5.07 3.39
C ARG A 100 4.53 -4.32 4.59
N GLU A 101 3.67 -3.96 5.56
CA GLU A 101 4.14 -3.33 6.79
C GLU A 101 4.93 -4.29 7.66
N ILE A 102 4.47 -5.53 7.86
CA ILE A 102 5.21 -6.55 8.62
C ILE A 102 6.58 -6.82 7.99
N ILE A 103 6.63 -7.07 6.68
CA ILE A 103 7.89 -7.30 5.94
C ILE A 103 8.86 -6.16 6.21
N ARG A 104 8.43 -4.91 6.04
CA ARG A 104 9.30 -3.74 6.24
C ARG A 104 9.83 -3.64 7.67
N ARG A 105 9.04 -4.05 8.67
CA ARG A 105 9.42 -3.98 10.09
C ARG A 105 10.44 -5.04 10.43
N ILE A 106 10.24 -6.25 9.93
CA ILE A 106 11.22 -7.34 10.02
C ILE A 106 12.51 -6.93 9.32
N GLN A 107 12.45 -6.39 8.11
CA GLN A 107 13.63 -5.93 7.37
C GLN A 107 14.37 -4.79 8.09
N GLN A 108 13.66 -3.90 8.80
CA GLN A 108 14.29 -2.91 9.68
C GLN A 108 14.99 -3.60 10.86
N MET A 109 14.32 -4.55 11.52
CA MET A 109 14.88 -5.29 12.66
C MET A 109 16.12 -6.10 12.26
N ARG A 110 16.15 -6.69 11.05
CA ARG A 110 17.34 -7.38 10.52
C ARG A 110 18.54 -6.43 10.43
N LYS A 111 18.32 -5.20 9.96
CA LYS A 111 19.37 -4.17 9.92
C LYS A 111 19.81 -3.75 11.32
N ASP A 112 18.86 -3.64 12.24
CA ASP A 112 19.17 -3.26 13.63
C ASP A 112 20.01 -4.33 14.35
N LEU A 113 19.92 -5.60 13.92
CA LEU A 113 20.72 -6.73 14.39
C LEU A 113 21.97 -7.01 13.53
N ASP A 114 22.22 -6.22 12.48
CA ASP A 114 23.31 -6.42 11.51
C ASP A 114 23.32 -7.82 10.87
N LEU A 115 22.13 -8.40 10.64
CA LEU A 115 21.97 -9.70 9.97
C LEU A 115 22.21 -9.59 8.46
N ASN A 116 22.83 -10.60 7.86
CA ASN A 116 23.02 -10.64 6.41
C ASN A 116 21.67 -10.87 5.73
N VAL A 117 21.49 -10.33 4.52
CA VAL A 117 20.23 -10.49 3.76
C VAL A 117 19.91 -11.95 3.44
N GLU A 118 20.91 -12.83 3.42
CA GLU A 118 20.78 -14.25 3.09
C GLU A 118 20.42 -15.14 4.29
N ASP A 119 20.52 -14.61 5.52
CA ASP A 119 20.30 -15.38 6.74
C ASP A 119 18.82 -15.76 6.89
N PHE A 120 18.56 -16.98 7.36
CA PHE A 120 17.22 -17.39 7.77
C PHE A 120 16.93 -16.92 9.18
N ILE A 121 15.69 -16.50 9.43
CA ILE A 121 15.23 -16.03 10.74
C ILE A 121 13.97 -16.78 11.18
N GLU A 122 13.75 -16.87 12.48
CA GLU A 122 12.43 -17.20 13.03
C GLU A 122 11.72 -15.90 13.39
N VAL A 123 10.42 -15.82 13.10
CA VAL A 123 9.62 -14.63 13.36
C VAL A 123 8.51 -14.99 14.34
N SER A 124 8.31 -14.16 15.36
CA SER A 124 7.13 -14.23 16.23
C SER A 124 6.32 -12.93 16.12
N ILE A 125 5.00 -13.05 16.04
CA ILE A 125 4.09 -11.91 15.88
C ILE A 125 2.99 -11.99 16.94
N GLU A 126 2.92 -10.94 17.76
CA GLU A 126 1.89 -10.74 18.79
C GLU A 126 1.02 -9.54 18.41
N SER A 127 -0.29 -9.71 18.41
CA SER A 127 -1.26 -8.62 18.33
C SER A 127 -2.63 -9.11 18.79
N ASP A 128 -3.40 -8.22 19.40
CA ASP A 128 -4.77 -8.49 19.85
C ASP A 128 -5.84 -8.19 18.78
N GLY A 129 -5.43 -7.60 17.65
CA GLY A 129 -6.33 -7.10 16.61
C GLY A 129 -6.54 -8.03 15.42
N GLU A 130 -7.37 -7.58 14.47
CA GLU A 130 -7.69 -8.32 13.24
C GLU A 130 -6.49 -8.48 12.30
N ILE A 131 -5.41 -7.71 12.52
CA ILE A 131 -4.18 -7.80 11.74
C ILE A 131 -3.64 -9.23 11.66
N LEU A 132 -3.76 -10.05 12.72
CA LEU A 132 -3.26 -11.42 12.68
C LEU A 132 -3.97 -12.28 11.62
N ARG A 133 -5.27 -12.04 11.36
CA ARG A 133 -6.00 -12.73 10.29
C ARG A 133 -5.36 -12.40 8.93
N TYR A 134 -5.21 -11.12 8.64
CA TYR A 134 -4.60 -10.62 7.42
C TYR A 134 -3.14 -11.07 7.21
N VAL A 135 -2.36 -11.11 8.27
CA VAL A 135 -0.95 -11.55 8.25
C VAL A 135 -0.86 -13.06 8.03
N LYS A 136 -1.75 -13.85 8.63
CA LYS A 136 -1.84 -15.30 8.37
C LYS A 136 -2.22 -15.59 6.92
N ASP A 137 -3.18 -14.85 6.37
CA ASP A 137 -3.59 -14.99 4.97
C ASP A 137 -2.45 -14.67 3.96
N LYS A 138 -1.41 -13.97 4.41
CA LYS A 138 -0.21 -13.61 3.62
C LYS A 138 1.09 -14.20 4.18
N GLU A 139 1.02 -15.23 5.02
CA GLU A 139 2.17 -15.80 5.71
C GLU A 139 3.28 -16.25 4.74
N GLU A 140 2.90 -16.94 3.66
CA GLU A 140 3.85 -17.40 2.62
C GLU A 140 4.59 -16.24 1.96
N LEU A 141 3.88 -15.17 1.61
CA LEU A 141 4.49 -13.96 1.05
C LEU A 141 5.50 -13.35 2.04
N ILE A 142 5.11 -13.21 3.30
CA ILE A 142 5.97 -12.62 4.33
C ILE A 142 7.21 -13.49 4.54
N SER A 143 7.04 -14.80 4.69
CA SER A 143 8.13 -15.76 4.90
C SER A 143 9.14 -15.70 3.76
N ASN A 144 8.68 -15.69 2.51
CA ASN A 144 9.56 -15.63 1.34
C ASN A 144 10.33 -14.30 1.26
N GLU A 145 9.67 -13.16 1.49
CA GLU A 145 10.27 -11.82 1.39
C GLU A 145 11.29 -11.51 2.51
N VAL A 146 11.18 -12.19 3.66
CA VAL A 146 12.09 -11.97 4.79
C VAL A 146 12.97 -13.18 5.12
N ARG A 147 12.89 -14.24 4.33
CA ARG A 147 13.56 -15.54 4.55
C ARG A 147 13.28 -16.09 5.94
N ALA A 148 12.01 -16.04 6.38
CA ALA A 148 11.61 -16.62 7.64
C ALA A 148 11.48 -18.14 7.49
N SER A 149 12.26 -18.92 8.24
CA SER A 149 12.11 -20.38 8.31
C SER A 149 10.82 -20.79 9.02
N ARG A 150 10.32 -19.91 9.91
CA ARG A 150 9.09 -20.12 10.68
C ARG A 150 8.48 -18.79 11.09
N ILE A 151 7.15 -18.70 11.02
CA ILE A 151 6.38 -17.63 11.64
C ILE A 151 5.50 -18.23 12.75
N THR A 152 5.52 -17.63 13.93
CA THR A 152 4.70 -18.03 15.07
C THR A 152 3.81 -16.89 15.53
N TYR A 153 2.62 -17.23 16.03
CA TYR A 153 1.63 -16.27 16.48
C TYR A 153 1.34 -16.46 17.97
N GLY A 154 1.20 -15.36 18.70
CA GLY A 154 1.08 -15.36 20.15
C GLY A 154 2.20 -14.53 20.75
N LYS A 155 2.75 -14.94 21.91
CA LYS A 155 3.76 -14.15 22.62
C LYS A 155 4.98 -13.86 21.74
N ALA A 156 5.35 -12.59 21.60
CA ALA A 156 6.54 -12.17 20.86
C ALA A 156 7.83 -12.54 21.65
N ILE A 157 8.72 -13.27 20.98
CA ILE A 157 10.00 -13.77 21.47
C ILE A 157 11.05 -13.70 20.35
N GLY A 158 12.33 -13.62 20.73
CA GLY A 158 13.44 -13.53 19.78
C GLY A 158 14.62 -12.78 20.41
N ASP A 159 15.70 -12.64 19.65
CA ASP A 159 16.87 -11.87 20.04
C ASP A 159 16.55 -10.37 20.06
N LEU A 160 15.65 -9.92 19.17
CA LEU A 160 15.11 -8.57 19.16
C LEU A 160 13.58 -8.59 19.12
N VAL A 161 12.95 -8.06 20.17
CA VAL A 161 11.51 -7.82 20.20
C VAL A 161 11.22 -6.33 20.16
N LYS A 162 10.39 -5.88 19.21
CA LYS A 162 9.98 -4.48 19.07
C LYS A 162 8.46 -4.34 18.95
N THR A 163 7.92 -3.30 19.59
CA THR A 163 6.53 -2.87 19.43
C THR A 163 6.39 -1.87 18.30
N TRP A 164 5.38 -2.05 17.47
CA TRP A 164 5.06 -1.21 16.32
C TRP A 164 3.58 -0.85 16.30
N ASN A 165 3.27 0.36 15.84
CA ASN A 165 1.90 0.77 15.56
C ASN A 165 1.68 0.73 14.03
N ILE A 166 0.73 -0.08 13.57
CA ILE A 166 0.38 -0.26 12.16
C ILE A 166 -1.12 -0.03 12.01
N MET A 167 -1.53 1.08 11.39
CA MET A 167 -2.96 1.43 11.23
C MET A 167 -3.74 1.37 12.55
N GLU A 168 -3.20 1.99 13.60
CA GLU A 168 -3.77 2.01 14.97
C GLU A 168 -3.71 0.67 15.72
N GLU A 169 -3.33 -0.42 15.05
CA GLU A 169 -3.08 -1.71 15.69
C GLU A 169 -1.69 -1.76 16.32
N ARG A 170 -1.63 -2.20 17.58
CA ARG A 170 -0.38 -2.50 18.27
C ARG A 170 0.07 -3.91 17.91
N VAL A 171 1.30 -4.02 17.43
CA VAL A 171 1.91 -5.27 16.98
C VAL A 171 3.29 -5.40 17.58
N MET A 172 3.59 -6.51 18.24
CA MET A 172 4.95 -6.82 18.65
C MET A 172 5.52 -7.89 17.74
N ILE A 173 6.73 -7.64 17.26
CA ILE A 173 7.46 -8.56 16.38
C ILE A 173 8.75 -8.94 17.08
N GLY A 174 9.01 -10.24 17.17
CA GLY A 174 10.29 -10.80 17.58
C GLY A 174 10.98 -11.45 16.39
N ILE A 175 12.28 -11.20 16.24
CA ILE A 175 13.18 -11.96 15.35
C ILE A 175 14.46 -12.34 16.07
#